data_AF-A0A1B6NXG5-F1
#
_entry.id   AF-A0A1B6NXG5-F1
#
_cell.length_a   1.000
_cell.length_b   1.000
_cell.length_c   1.000
_cell.angle_alpha   90.00
_cell.angle_beta   90.00
_cell.angle_gamma   90.00
#
_symmetry.space_group_name_H-M   'P 1'
#
loop_
_entity.id
_entity.type
_entity.pdbx_description
1 polymer ?
#
loop_
_entity_poly.entity_id
_entity_poly.type
_entity_poly.pdbx_seq_one_letter_code
_entity_poly.pdbx_strand_id
1 'polypeptide(L)'
;IAMITSRMGSMTDNGSGGYYGYRMSKAALNAAGVSMANDLKPKGIAVGIFHPGFVQTEMVNGAGDIDADTCAERLSQRIDELNVSNAGRFIHSNGDELPW
;
A
#
# COMPACT_ATOMS: atom_id res chain seq x y z
N ILE A 1 3.64 12.03 2.11
CA ILE A 1 3.32 11.45 0.78
C ILE A 1 2.66 10.10 1.02
N ALA A 2 1.54 9.82 0.36
CA ALA A 2 0.85 8.53 0.46
C ALA A 2 0.83 7.85 -0.91
N MET A 3 1.27 6.60 -0.99
CA MET A 3 1.27 5.81 -2.23
C MET A 3 0.33 4.62 -2.10
N ILE A 4 -0.57 4.47 -3.06
CA ILE A 4 -1.52 3.37 -3.11
C ILE A 4 -0.93 2.22 -3.94
N THR A 5 -0.43 1.21 -3.24
CA THR A 5 0.15 0.00 -3.79
C THR A 5 -0.84 -1.18 -3.70
N SER A 6 -0.36 -2.42 -3.80
CA SER A 6 -1.16 -3.63 -3.59
C SER A 6 -0.35 -4.69 -2.85
N ARG A 7 -1.01 -5.49 -1.99
CA ARG A 7 -0.43 -6.72 -1.40
C ARG A 7 0.18 -7.63 -2.47
N MET A 8 -0.33 -7.59 -3.71
CA MET A 8 0.25 -8.34 -4.83
C MET A 8 1.69 -7.94 -5.20
N GLY A 9 2.14 -6.76 -4.75
CA GLY A 9 3.54 -6.32 -4.84
C GLY A 9 4.44 -6.89 -3.75
N SER A 10 3.92 -7.72 -2.84
CA SER A 10 4.72 -8.48 -1.87
C SER A 10 5.29 -9.74 -2.51
N MET A 11 6.59 -9.96 -2.38
CA MET A 11 7.29 -11.17 -2.81
C MET A 11 7.14 -12.29 -1.76
N THR A 12 7.17 -11.96 -0.48
CA THR A 12 6.96 -12.90 0.63
C THR A 12 5.55 -13.48 0.63
N ASP A 13 4.53 -12.70 0.31
CA ASP A 13 3.12 -13.16 0.24
C ASP A 13 2.76 -13.83 -1.10
N ASN A 14 3.68 -13.86 -2.07
CA ASN A 14 3.37 -14.37 -3.41
C ASN A 14 3.36 -15.92 -3.48
N GLY A 15 2.30 -16.54 -2.96
CA GLY A 15 2.04 -17.97 -3.14
C GLY A 15 1.19 -18.33 -4.38
N SER A 16 0.60 -17.34 -5.06
CA SER A 16 -0.40 -17.55 -6.12
C SER A 16 0.13 -17.36 -7.54
N GLY A 17 1.22 -16.62 -7.76
CA GLY A 17 1.76 -16.36 -9.09
C GLY A 17 0.87 -15.46 -9.96
N GLY A 18 1.07 -15.51 -11.29
CA GLY A 18 0.30 -14.76 -12.29
C GLY A 18 0.47 -13.23 -12.21
N TYR A 19 -0.28 -12.50 -13.05
CA TYR A 19 -0.35 -11.03 -13.04
C TYR A 19 1.02 -10.31 -13.08
N TYR A 20 2.01 -10.89 -13.77
CA TYR A 20 3.41 -10.45 -13.71
C TYR A 20 3.61 -8.95 -13.85
N GLY A 21 3.00 -8.31 -14.87
CA GLY A 21 3.13 -6.87 -15.07
C GLY A 21 2.58 -6.03 -13.91
N TYR A 22 1.42 -6.44 -13.36
CA TYR A 22 0.82 -5.75 -12.20
C TYR A 22 1.64 -5.95 -10.93
N ARG A 23 2.09 -7.18 -10.66
CA ARG A 23 2.95 -7.48 -9.50
C ARG A 23 4.27 -6.74 -9.57
N MET A 24 4.94 -6.77 -10.73
CA MET A 24 6.20 -6.04 -10.94
C MET A 24 6.01 -4.54 -10.75
N SER A 25 4.93 -3.95 -11.27
CA SER A 25 4.70 -2.51 -11.11
C SER A 25 4.44 -2.11 -9.65
N LYS A 26 3.70 -2.93 -8.90
CA LYS A 26 3.45 -2.68 -7.47
C LYS A 26 4.67 -2.97 -6.60
N ALA A 27 5.48 -3.98 -6.92
CA ALA A 27 6.77 -4.22 -6.28
C ALA A 27 7.76 -3.08 -6.54
N ALA A 28 7.82 -2.56 -7.77
CA ALA A 28 8.64 -1.40 -8.10
C ALA A 28 8.18 -0.14 -7.34
N LEU A 29 6.87 0.08 -7.21
CA LEU A 29 6.32 1.17 -6.39
C LEU A 29 6.68 1.00 -4.90
N ASN A 30 6.65 -0.22 -4.38
CA ASN A 30 7.08 -0.53 -3.01
C ASN A 30 8.56 -0.16 -2.80
N ALA A 31 9.43 -0.59 -3.72
CA ALA A 31 10.86 -0.26 -3.68
C ALA A 31 11.09 1.26 -3.72
N ALA A 32 10.43 1.97 -4.64
CA ALA A 32 10.50 3.42 -4.72
C ALA A 32 10.04 4.09 -3.42
N GLY A 33 9.00 3.54 -2.78
CA GLY A 33 8.48 4.06 -1.53
C GLY A 33 9.41 3.91 -0.35
N VAL A 34 10.07 2.76 -0.22
CA VAL A 34 11.07 2.53 0.83
C VAL A 34 12.27 3.45 0.64
N SER A 35 12.77 3.59 -0.60
CA SER A 35 13.85 4.53 -0.92
C SER A 35 13.45 5.97 -0.57
N MET A 36 12.28 6.41 -1.03
CA MET A 36 11.79 7.77 -0.78
C MET A 36 11.58 8.05 0.71
N ALA A 37 11.09 7.07 1.49
CA ALA A 37 10.95 7.22 2.93
C ALA A 37 12.30 7.51 3.62
N ASN A 38 13.36 6.82 3.21
CA ASN A 38 14.71 7.05 3.74
C ASN A 38 15.27 8.41 3.32
N ASP A 39 15.14 8.76 2.04
CA ASP A 39 15.70 10.01 1.49
C ASP A 39 15.02 11.26 2.05
N LEU A 40 13.72 11.16 2.37
CA LEU A 40 12.92 12.27 2.87
C LEU A 40 12.83 12.35 4.39
N LYS A 41 13.25 11.31 5.11
CA LYS A 41 13.29 11.28 6.58
C LYS A 41 14.07 12.44 7.20
N PRO A 42 15.28 12.81 6.72
CA PRO A 42 16.01 13.98 7.25
C PRO A 42 15.31 15.32 7.02
N LYS A 43 14.36 15.37 6.07
CA LYS A 43 13.54 16.55 5.77
C LYS A 43 12.23 16.59 6.57
N GLY A 44 12.00 15.62 7.45
CA GLY A 44 10.77 15.52 8.24
C GLY A 44 9.53 15.12 7.44
N ILE A 45 9.68 14.58 6.23
CA ILE A 45 8.56 14.21 5.35
C ILE A 45 8.32 12.70 5.45
N ALA A 46 7.13 12.31 5.88
CA ALA A 46 6.72 10.91 5.97
C ALA A 46 6.20 10.36 4.64
N VAL A 47 6.50 9.09 4.36
CA VAL A 47 6.07 8.37 3.16
C VAL A 47 5.35 7.09 3.57
N GLY A 48 4.07 6.99 3.24
CA GLY A 48 3.22 5.83 3.51
C GLY A 48 3.00 4.97 2.27
N ILE A 49 3.05 3.66 2.44
CA ILE A 49 2.91 2.65 1.38
C ILE A 49 1.70 1.79 1.73
N PHE A 50 0.57 2.06 1.10
CA PHE A 50 -0.71 1.54 1.53
C PHE A 50 -1.33 0.58 0.52
N HIS A 51 -1.72 -0.61 0.98
CA HIS A 51 -2.61 -1.49 0.23
C HIS A 51 -4.08 -1.18 0.60
N PRO A 52 -4.96 -0.89 -0.37
CA PRO A 52 -6.35 -0.55 -0.10
C PRO A 52 -7.21 -1.74 0.40
N GLY A 53 -6.75 -2.98 0.23
CA GLY A 53 -7.60 -4.17 0.31
C GLY A 53 -8.13 -4.61 -1.06
N PHE A 54 -9.01 -5.60 -1.07
CA PHE A 54 -9.73 -6.02 -2.28
C PHE A 54 -11.05 -5.25 -2.38
N VAL A 55 -11.00 -4.09 -3.04
CA VAL A 55 -12.08 -3.10 -3.06
C VAL A 55 -12.99 -3.29 -4.28
N GLN A 56 -14.30 -3.21 -4.05
CA GLN A 56 -15.35 -3.31 -5.07
C GLN A 56 -15.30 -2.11 -6.04
N THR A 57 -14.46 -2.22 -7.06
CA THR A 57 -14.24 -1.19 -8.08
C THR A 57 -14.32 -1.78 -9.47
N GLU A 58 -14.36 -0.92 -10.49
CA GLU A 58 -14.32 -1.35 -11.91
C GLU A 58 -13.07 -2.18 -12.24
N MET A 59 -11.93 -1.94 -11.59
CA MET A 59 -10.67 -2.68 -11.81
C MET A 59 -10.85 -4.20 -11.65
N VAL A 60 -11.80 -4.60 -10.81
CA VAL A 60 -12.07 -5.97 -10.43
C VAL A 60 -13.52 -6.36 -10.75
N ASN A 61 -14.16 -5.61 -11.67
CA ASN A 61 -15.55 -5.79 -12.10
C ASN A 61 -16.54 -5.86 -10.93
N GLY A 62 -16.34 -5.03 -9.90
CA GLY A 62 -17.19 -4.99 -8.70
C GLY A 62 -17.00 -6.14 -7.72
N ALA A 63 -16.09 -7.09 -7.97
CA ALA A 63 -15.69 -8.07 -6.96
C ALA A 63 -14.91 -7.38 -5.83
N GLY A 64 -14.98 -7.91 -4.60
CA GLY A 64 -14.23 -7.34 -3.48
C GLY A 64 -14.89 -7.62 -2.14
N ASP A 65 -14.09 -7.51 -1.08
CA ASP A 65 -14.52 -7.76 0.29
C ASP A 65 -15.07 -6.51 0.97
N ILE A 66 -14.74 -5.32 0.45
CA ILE A 66 -15.15 -4.01 1.00
C ILE A 66 -15.56 -3.04 -0.11
N ASP A 67 -16.47 -2.12 0.22
CA ASP A 67 -16.84 -1.00 -0.65
C ASP A 67 -15.77 0.11 -0.65
N ALA A 68 -15.90 1.03 -1.60
CA ALA A 68 -14.93 2.11 -1.81
C ALA A 68 -14.95 3.17 -0.70
N ASP A 69 -16.10 3.45 -0.10
CA ASP A 69 -16.24 4.47 0.95
C ASP A 69 -15.56 3.98 2.24
N THR A 70 -15.83 2.74 2.64
CA THR A 70 -15.17 2.07 3.77
C THR A 70 -13.65 2.01 3.56
N CYS A 71 -13.19 1.72 2.34
CA CYS A 71 -11.76 1.73 2.02
C CYS A 71 -11.16 3.13 2.16
N ALA A 72 -11.83 4.15 1.64
CA ALA A 72 -11.37 5.53 1.68
C ALA A 72 -11.26 6.07 3.11
N GLU A 73 -12.26 5.81 3.96
CA GLU A 73 -12.23 6.15 5.38
C GLU A 73 -11.03 5.52 6.09
N ARG A 74 -10.83 4.22 5.88
CA ARG A 74 -9.70 3.48 6.44
C ARG A 74 -8.35 4.03 6.01
N LEU A 75 -8.18 4.31 4.71
CA LEU A 75 -6.96 4.90 4.18
C LEU A 75 -6.73 6.32 4.70
N SER A 76 -7.77 7.14 4.80
CA SER A 76 -7.68 8.48 5.40
C SER A 76 -7.13 8.38 6.83
N GLN A 77 -7.66 7.45 7.63
CA GLN A 77 -7.14 7.23 8.99
C GLN A 77 -5.67 6.80 8.98
N ARG A 78 -5.25 5.89 8.09
CA ARG A 78 -3.83 5.49 8.00
C ARG A 78 -2.92 6.67 7.60
N ILE A 79 -3.43 7.58 6.76
CA ILE A 79 -2.72 8.78 6.34
C ILE A 79 -2.62 9.78 7.49
N ASP A 80 -3.67 9.96 8.29
CA ASP A 80 -3.66 10.83 9.47
C ASP A 80 -2.70 10.32 10.55
N GLU A 81 -2.55 9.00 10.69
CA GLU A 81 -1.59 8.36 11.60
C GLU A 81 -0.14 8.36 11.09
N LEU A 82 0.09 8.70 9.81
CA LEU A 82 1.40 8.64 9.17
C LEU A 82 2.32 9.75 9.70
N ASN A 83 3.51 9.35 10.13
CA ASN A 83 4.56 10.24 10.59
C ASN A 83 5.95 9.66 10.26
N VAL A 84 7.00 10.42 10.57
CA VAL A 84 8.37 10.04 10.18
C VAL A 84 8.84 8.75 10.87
N SER A 85 8.28 8.39 12.04
CA SER A 85 8.68 7.19 12.77
C SER A 85 8.08 5.90 12.21
N ASN A 86 6.92 5.98 11.54
CA ASN A 86 6.24 4.83 10.93
C ASN A 86 6.25 4.84 9.40
N ALA A 87 6.96 5.81 8.78
CA ALA A 87 7.17 5.89 7.34
C ALA A 87 7.96 4.69 6.80
N GLY A 88 7.75 4.37 5.52
CA GLY A 88 8.46 3.29 4.82
C GLY A 88 7.99 1.89 5.17
N ARG A 89 6.88 1.74 5.90
CA ARG A 89 6.22 0.46 6.21
C ARG A 89 5.14 0.14 5.20
N PHE A 90 4.92 -1.15 4.96
CA PHE A 90 3.86 -1.61 4.07
C PHE A 90 2.59 -1.89 4.87
N ILE A 91 1.57 -1.06 4.73
CA ILE A 91 0.40 -1.10 5.61
C ILE A 91 -0.87 -1.39 4.80
N HIS A 92 -1.69 -2.32 5.25
CA HIS A 92 -3.04 -2.53 4.73
C HIS A 92 -3.98 -1.48 5.31
N SER A 93 -5.02 -1.10 4.56
CA SER A 93 -6.09 -0.20 5.01
C SER A 93 -6.72 -0.59 6.36
N ASN A 94 -6.72 -1.87 6.75
CA ASN A 94 -7.27 -2.34 8.03
C ASN A 94 -6.31 -2.12 9.22
N GLY A 95 -5.09 -1.62 8.97
CA GLY A 95 -4.07 -1.36 9.98
C GLY A 95 -2.94 -2.40 10.05
N ASP A 96 -3.11 -3.57 9.43
CA ASP A 96 -2.09 -4.62 9.47
C ASP A 96 -0.84 -4.22 8.69
N GLU A 97 0.33 -4.53 9.25
CA GLU A 97 1.58 -4.47 8.48
C GLU A 97 1.71 -5.73 7.62
N LEU A 98 2.01 -5.51 6.34
CA LEU A 98 2.20 -6.55 5.34
C LEU A 98 3.69 -6.85 5.16
N PRO A 99 4.04 -8.11 4.84
CA PRO A 99 5.40 -8.43 4.44
C PRO A 99 5.70 -7.87 3.04
N TRP A 100 6.99 -7.70 2.72
CA TRP A 100 7.47 -7.24 1.41
C TRP A 100 7.42 -8.30 0.32
#